data_AF-A0A3N5JTC8-F1
#
_entry.id   AF-A0A3N5JTC8-F1
#
_cell.length_a   1.000
_cell.length_b   1.000
_cell.length_c   1.000
_cell.angle_alpha   90.00
_cell.angle_beta   90.00
_cell.angle_gamma   90.00
#
_symmetry.space_group_name_H-M   'P 1'
#
loop_
_entity.id
_entity.type
_entity.pdbx_description
1 polymer ?
#
loop_
_entity_poly.entity_id
_entity_poly.type
_entity_poly.pdbx_seq_one_letter_code
_entity_poly.pdbx_strand_id
1 'polypeptide(L)'
;MKRVFLLCLFLLVAGFLNAADFAIAIDAAKDEFYTTLTGPTDGWIHIPFEANNNNGTWAEHDDEYDLSANFFCAWDDTYFYFYEEVWDDEVACIRATNYENDCMELKFDPDPLMGAPTSGSGVYAMRITAFDSSDFEGELSGVDNMYPEGNTDITGFRYVPGEDYARAETELGYNVEGRIPWEHIYFTQDARGPVTAAAGNIFGMAVMNHENDYTEGRYGSIEWASHMDDAVWNNVNLHGTVTFLEGNKLSLSTMNTITGIDTNTINYTPQNVGVAQKLLAPVNYTLAQNYPNPFNPLTTIEFTLPHQAQVTVKVFDLLGNEIAILVDELKTAGRHSVVFDGMDHPSGVYLYQINNGQEILTKKMMLIK
;
A
#
# COMPACT_ATOMS: atom_id res chain seq x y z
N MET A 1 -10.44 -12.94 78.63
CA MET A 1 -9.93 -11.76 77.88
C MET A 1 -8.98 -12.26 76.80
N LYS A 2 -9.38 -12.12 75.54
CA LYS A 2 -8.67 -12.62 74.35
C LYS A 2 -7.42 -11.76 74.09
N ARG A 3 -6.27 -12.40 73.88
CA ARG A 3 -5.10 -11.79 73.22
C ARG A 3 -5.24 -12.03 71.73
N VAL A 4 -5.35 -10.95 70.95
CA VAL A 4 -5.38 -10.97 69.48
C VAL A 4 -3.94 -10.77 68.99
N PHE A 5 -3.44 -11.74 68.24
CA PHE A 5 -2.19 -11.64 67.48
C PHE A 5 -2.45 -10.74 66.26
N LEU A 6 -1.59 -9.74 66.07
CA LEU A 6 -1.57 -8.90 64.87
C LEU A 6 -0.81 -9.68 63.79
N LEU A 7 -1.51 -10.21 62.80
CA LEU A 7 -0.93 -10.76 61.58
C LEU A 7 -1.08 -9.68 60.49
N CYS A 8 0.00 -9.00 60.13
CA CYS A 8 0.03 -8.14 58.95
C CYS A 8 -0.08 -9.02 57.69
N LEU A 9 -1.26 -9.07 57.11
CA LEU A 9 -1.48 -9.59 55.77
C LEU A 9 -1.15 -8.49 54.77
N PHE A 10 0.08 -8.48 54.24
CA PHE A 10 0.38 -7.77 53.00
C PHE A 10 -0.33 -8.55 51.88
N LEU A 11 -1.48 -8.07 51.41
CA LEU A 11 -2.03 -8.48 50.13
C LEU A 11 -1.07 -7.94 49.06
N LEU A 12 -0.25 -8.82 48.52
CA LEU A 12 0.39 -8.61 47.23
C LEU A 12 -0.72 -8.71 46.17
N VAL A 13 -1.36 -7.61 45.83
CA VAL A 13 -2.08 -7.50 44.56
C VAL A 13 -1.00 -7.32 43.50
N ALA A 14 -0.33 -8.41 43.16
CA ALA A 14 0.29 -8.53 41.85
C ALA A 14 -0.88 -8.56 40.88
N GLY A 15 -1.28 -7.39 40.40
CA GLY A 15 -2.03 -7.30 39.16
C GLY A 15 -1.17 -7.99 38.11
N PHE A 16 -1.58 -9.18 37.69
CA PHE A 16 -1.28 -9.65 36.37
C PHE A 16 -1.78 -8.54 35.44
N LEU A 17 -0.88 -7.65 35.02
CA LEU A 17 -1.01 -7.04 33.71
C LEU A 17 -0.98 -8.23 32.76
N ASN A 18 -2.18 -8.71 32.39
CA ASN A 18 -2.33 -9.67 31.33
C ASN A 18 -1.52 -9.12 30.15
N ALA A 19 -0.72 -9.98 29.51
CA ALA A 19 -0.30 -9.71 28.16
C ALA A 19 -1.56 -9.26 27.40
N ALA A 20 -1.49 -8.16 26.66
CA ALA A 20 -2.53 -7.91 25.67
C ALA A 20 -2.60 -9.21 24.85
N ASP A 21 -3.73 -9.91 24.91
CA ASP A 21 -3.86 -11.19 24.25
C ASP A 21 -3.61 -10.93 22.76
N PHE A 22 -2.55 -11.54 22.22
CA PHE A 22 -2.23 -11.46 20.80
C PHE A 22 -3.43 -12.04 20.04
N ALA A 23 -4.21 -11.15 19.45
CA ALA A 23 -5.40 -11.47 18.69
C ALA A 23 -5.41 -10.55 17.47
N ILE A 24 -5.40 -11.17 16.29
CA ILE A 24 -5.51 -10.50 15.00
C ILE A 24 -6.84 -10.92 14.40
N ALA A 25 -7.69 -9.94 14.09
CA ALA A 25 -8.99 -10.16 13.48
C ALA A 25 -8.92 -9.78 12.02
N ILE A 26 -9.09 -10.76 11.12
CA ILE A 26 -8.99 -10.52 9.68
C ILE A 26 -10.25 -9.79 9.17
N ASP A 27 -10.22 -8.46 9.22
CA ASP A 27 -11.35 -7.57 8.91
C ASP A 27 -10.95 -6.24 8.22
N ALA A 28 -9.67 -6.09 7.86
CA ALA A 28 -9.07 -4.91 7.24
C ALA A 28 -9.11 -3.64 8.12
N ALA A 29 -9.27 -3.82 9.43
CA ALA A 29 -9.05 -2.78 10.43
C ALA A 29 -7.75 -3.02 11.20
N LYS A 30 -7.07 -1.93 11.58
CA LYS A 30 -5.84 -2.02 12.34
C LYS A 30 -6.09 -2.54 13.76
N ASP A 31 -5.66 -3.77 14.02
CA ASP A 31 -5.68 -4.35 15.37
C ASP A 31 -4.80 -3.61 16.38
N GLU A 32 -5.17 -3.68 17.66
CA GLU A 32 -4.45 -3.05 18.77
C GLU A 32 -2.98 -3.49 18.82
N PHE A 33 -2.68 -4.75 18.48
CA PHE A 33 -1.31 -5.26 18.43
C PHE A 33 -0.42 -4.43 17.50
N TYR A 34 -0.88 -4.12 16.28
CA TYR A 34 -0.12 -3.35 15.29
C TYR A 34 0.19 -1.93 15.78
N THR A 35 -0.67 -1.36 16.62
CA THR A 35 -0.44 -0.03 17.23
C THR A 35 0.73 -0.03 18.25
N THR A 36 1.17 -1.20 18.70
CA THR A 36 2.31 -1.35 19.62
C THR A 36 3.66 -1.45 18.90
N LEU A 37 3.65 -1.60 17.58
CA LEU A 37 4.85 -1.69 16.75
C LEU A 37 5.40 -0.28 16.48
N THR A 38 6.73 -0.17 16.43
CA THR A 38 7.43 1.12 16.41
C THR A 38 8.34 1.29 15.20
N GLY A 39 8.66 0.21 14.49
CA GLY A 39 9.41 0.29 13.25
C GLY A 39 10.01 -1.06 12.81
N PRO A 40 11.06 -1.03 11.96
CA PRO A 40 11.56 -2.24 11.32
C PRO A 40 12.08 -3.26 12.33
N THR A 41 12.46 -2.81 13.53
CA THR A 41 12.98 -3.68 14.59
C THR A 41 11.91 -4.50 15.31
N ASP A 42 10.62 -4.25 15.08
CA ASP A 42 9.56 -4.98 15.78
C ASP A 42 8.30 -5.29 14.96
N GLY A 43 8.25 -4.95 13.68
CA GLY A 43 7.27 -5.51 12.75
C GLY A 43 6.54 -4.47 11.90
N TRP A 44 7.05 -3.24 11.82
CA TRP A 44 6.43 -2.17 11.04
C TRP A 44 7.44 -1.47 10.13
N ILE A 45 7.09 -1.27 8.87
CA ILE A 45 7.86 -0.42 7.96
C ILE A 45 6.94 0.57 7.27
N HIS A 46 7.48 1.72 6.90
CA HIS A 46 6.86 2.62 5.93
C HIS A 46 7.59 2.48 4.60
N ILE A 47 6.87 2.15 3.54
CA ILE A 47 7.34 2.05 2.17
C ILE A 47 6.93 3.36 1.48
N PRO A 48 7.83 4.34 1.36
CA PRO A 48 7.49 5.63 0.79
C PRO A 48 7.43 5.55 -0.75
N PHE A 49 6.85 6.56 -1.39
CA PHE A 49 6.79 6.66 -2.85
C PHE A 49 8.17 6.70 -3.54
N GLU A 50 9.27 7.02 -2.83
CA GLU A 50 10.61 6.93 -3.40
C GLU A 50 11.18 5.49 -3.41
N ALA A 51 10.49 4.52 -2.80
CA ALA A 51 10.89 3.12 -2.76
C ALA A 51 10.62 2.38 -4.08
N ASN A 52 10.86 3.05 -5.19
CA ASN A 52 10.59 2.58 -6.54
C ASN A 52 11.60 1.53 -6.99
N ASN A 53 11.12 0.45 -7.61
CA ASN A 53 11.99 -0.54 -8.25
C ASN A 53 12.34 -0.15 -9.69
N ASN A 54 12.87 -1.09 -10.49
CA ASN A 54 13.29 -0.80 -11.86
C ASN A 54 12.18 -1.04 -12.91
N ASN A 55 10.94 -1.27 -12.49
CA ASN A 55 9.83 -1.53 -13.36
C ASN A 55 8.80 -0.38 -13.32
N GLY A 56 8.59 0.26 -14.47
CA GLY A 56 7.61 1.35 -14.61
C GLY A 56 8.19 2.66 -15.12
N THR A 57 7.33 3.67 -15.25
CA THR A 57 7.68 5.04 -15.64
C THR A 57 7.39 6.01 -14.49
N TRP A 58 8.44 6.39 -13.76
CA TRP A 58 8.35 7.21 -12.53
C TRP A 58 8.16 8.71 -12.75
N ALA A 59 7.54 9.11 -13.85
CA ALA A 59 7.43 10.53 -14.19
C ALA A 59 6.31 11.24 -13.41
N GLU A 60 5.29 10.49 -12.99
CA GLU A 60 4.10 11.04 -12.32
C GLU A 60 4.00 10.69 -10.83
N HIS A 61 4.80 9.74 -10.30
CA HIS A 61 4.97 9.51 -8.86
C HIS A 61 5.83 10.62 -8.24
N ASP A 62 5.20 11.71 -7.80
CA ASP A 62 5.86 12.86 -7.21
C ASP A 62 5.53 13.08 -5.73
N ASP A 63 4.57 12.34 -5.17
CA ASP A 63 4.25 12.38 -3.75
C ASP A 63 3.72 11.06 -3.15
N GLU A 64 3.41 11.11 -1.84
CA GLU A 64 3.03 9.94 -1.03
C GLU A 64 1.58 9.47 -1.27
N TYR A 65 0.78 10.25 -2.00
CA TYR A 65 -0.57 9.88 -2.36
C TYR A 65 -0.61 9.09 -3.67
N ASP A 66 0.39 9.22 -4.54
CA ASP A 66 0.46 8.42 -5.78
C ASP A 66 0.58 6.93 -5.42
N LEU A 67 1.64 6.55 -4.68
CA LEU A 67 1.70 5.23 -4.05
C LEU A 67 2.65 5.22 -2.85
N SER A 68 2.13 4.96 -1.66
CA SER A 68 2.92 4.67 -0.46
C SER A 68 2.20 3.67 0.45
N ALA A 69 2.93 3.01 1.35
CA ALA A 69 2.32 2.03 2.25
C ALA A 69 2.93 2.04 3.67
N ASN A 70 2.10 1.73 4.67
CA ASN A 70 2.59 1.22 5.94
C ASN A 70 2.31 -0.27 6.02
N PHE A 71 3.37 -1.07 6.10
CA PHE A 71 3.28 -2.51 6.23
C PHE A 71 3.57 -2.95 7.66
N PHE A 72 2.64 -3.69 8.26
CA PHE A 72 2.74 -4.28 9.59
C PHE A 72 2.72 -5.80 9.48
N CYS A 73 3.54 -6.48 10.27
CA CYS A 73 3.54 -7.93 10.32
C CYS A 73 3.73 -8.47 11.74
N ALA A 74 3.19 -9.67 11.95
CA ALA A 74 3.22 -10.39 13.21
C ALA A 74 3.26 -11.90 12.95
N TRP A 75 3.44 -12.68 14.02
CA TRP A 75 3.42 -14.14 13.89
C TRP A 75 2.89 -14.85 15.13
N ASP A 76 2.35 -16.04 14.94
CA ASP A 76 2.22 -17.07 15.96
C ASP A 76 2.74 -18.42 15.45
N ASP A 77 2.59 -19.48 16.25
CA ASP A 77 3.04 -20.83 15.91
C ASP A 77 2.43 -21.40 14.60
N THR A 78 1.35 -20.82 14.10
CA THR A 78 0.58 -21.31 12.95
C THR A 78 0.69 -20.37 11.75
N TYR A 79 0.62 -19.06 11.97
CA TYR A 79 0.44 -18.07 10.91
C TYR A 79 1.50 -16.97 10.93
N PHE A 80 1.86 -16.54 9.72
CA PHE A 80 2.31 -15.19 9.43
C PHE A 80 1.07 -14.28 9.30
N TYR A 81 1.07 -13.13 9.95
CA TYR A 81 0.01 -12.12 9.81
C TYR A 81 0.58 -10.85 9.19
N PHE A 82 -0.21 -10.19 8.35
CA PHE A 82 0.12 -8.87 7.81
C PHE A 82 -1.11 -7.96 7.79
N TYR A 83 -0.86 -6.66 7.94
CA TYR A 83 -1.82 -5.59 7.73
C TYR A 83 -1.09 -4.46 7.01
N GLU A 84 -1.71 -3.88 6.00
CA GLU A 84 -1.13 -2.77 5.25
C GLU A 84 -2.14 -1.65 5.04
N GLU A 85 -1.68 -0.43 5.26
CA GLU A 85 -2.38 0.82 4.93
C GLU A 85 -1.73 1.36 3.66
N VAL A 86 -2.42 1.31 2.53
CA VAL A 86 -1.92 1.81 1.24
C VAL A 86 -2.56 3.16 0.95
N TRP A 87 -1.71 4.15 0.65
CA TRP A 87 -2.11 5.42 0.08
C TRP A 87 -1.90 5.38 -1.42
N ASP A 88 -2.97 5.68 -2.14
CA ASP A 88 -3.09 5.58 -3.59
C ASP A 88 -4.27 6.49 -4.00
N ASP A 89 -4.01 7.47 -4.85
CA ASP A 89 -4.95 8.52 -5.20
C ASP A 89 -5.88 8.12 -6.36
N GLU A 90 -5.52 7.07 -7.11
CA GLU A 90 -6.36 6.43 -8.11
C GLU A 90 -6.29 4.89 -8.07
N VAL A 91 -7.09 4.27 -7.19
CA VAL A 91 -7.19 2.81 -7.15
C VAL A 91 -7.88 2.23 -8.41
N ALA A 92 -7.10 1.61 -9.29
CA ALA A 92 -7.47 0.97 -10.55
C ALA A 92 -7.50 -0.57 -10.47
N CYS A 93 -8.71 -1.14 -10.63
CA CYS A 93 -8.95 -2.59 -10.64
C CYS A 93 -9.65 -3.08 -11.93
N ILE A 94 -9.29 -2.50 -13.07
CA ILE A 94 -9.99 -2.69 -14.35
C ILE A 94 -9.27 -3.62 -15.34
N ARG A 95 -8.14 -4.24 -14.95
CA ARG A 95 -7.35 -5.10 -15.83
C ARG A 95 -7.76 -6.56 -15.76
N ALA A 96 -7.53 -7.26 -16.87
CA ALA A 96 -7.77 -8.69 -16.99
C ALA A 96 -6.67 -9.54 -16.35
N THR A 97 -5.47 -8.99 -16.10
CA THR A 97 -4.42 -9.67 -15.36
C THR A 97 -4.12 -8.91 -14.07
N ASN A 98 -3.98 -9.63 -12.95
CA ASN A 98 -4.12 -9.00 -11.63
C ASN A 98 -2.85 -8.30 -11.16
N TYR A 99 -1.69 -8.68 -11.68
CA TYR A 99 -0.44 -7.95 -11.45
C TYR A 99 -0.42 -6.57 -12.14
N GLU A 100 -1.40 -6.31 -13.01
CA GLU A 100 -1.63 -5.02 -13.66
C GLU A 100 -2.77 -4.23 -12.98
N ASN A 101 -3.30 -4.70 -11.84
CA ASN A 101 -4.21 -3.93 -10.97
C ASN A 101 -3.46 -3.48 -9.71
N ASP A 102 -3.95 -2.47 -9.01
CA ASP A 102 -3.37 -2.11 -7.71
C ASP A 102 -3.47 -3.27 -6.76
N CYS A 103 -2.32 -3.68 -6.26
CA CYS A 103 -2.19 -4.87 -5.45
C CYS A 103 -0.93 -4.83 -4.61
N MET A 104 -0.99 -5.57 -3.51
CA MET A 104 0.16 -5.93 -2.71
C MET A 104 0.65 -7.33 -3.12
N GLU A 105 1.96 -7.50 -3.19
CA GLU A 105 2.62 -8.79 -3.28
C GLU A 105 3.58 -9.04 -2.11
N LEU A 106 3.56 -10.25 -1.55
CA LEU A 106 4.60 -10.74 -0.65
C LEU A 106 5.36 -11.88 -1.29
N LYS A 107 6.69 -11.80 -1.24
CA LYS A 107 7.61 -12.83 -1.74
C LYS A 107 8.40 -13.38 -0.56
N PHE A 108 8.60 -14.69 -0.53
CA PHE A 108 9.27 -15.39 0.57
C PHE A 108 10.37 -16.33 0.07
N ASP A 109 11.47 -16.34 0.83
CA ASP A 109 12.48 -17.40 0.84
C ASP A 109 12.39 -18.15 2.17
N PRO A 110 11.92 -19.41 2.18
CA PRO A 110 11.79 -20.19 3.40
C PRO A 110 13.13 -20.58 4.04
N ASP A 111 14.25 -20.51 3.29
CA ASP A 111 15.59 -20.77 3.81
C ASP A 111 16.60 -19.74 3.27
N PRO A 112 16.69 -18.56 3.92
CA PRO A 112 17.57 -17.46 3.51
C PRO A 112 19.04 -17.73 3.81
N LEU A 113 19.45 -19.00 4.00
CA LEU A 113 20.83 -19.45 4.13
C LEU A 113 21.33 -20.25 2.92
N MET A 114 20.45 -20.63 1.99
CA MET A 114 20.78 -21.56 0.90
C MET A 114 20.96 -20.90 -0.49
N GLY A 115 20.73 -19.60 -0.67
CA GLY A 115 20.95 -18.86 -1.94
C GLY A 115 19.81 -19.00 -2.93
N ALA A 116 19.98 -18.56 -4.19
CA ALA A 116 19.00 -18.88 -5.24
C ALA A 116 18.98 -20.40 -5.52
N PRO A 117 17.80 -20.98 -5.83
CA PRO A 117 17.69 -22.39 -6.17
C PRO A 117 18.50 -22.73 -7.43
N THR A 118 18.96 -23.98 -7.53
CA THR A 118 19.75 -24.45 -8.67
C THR A 118 18.94 -24.65 -9.95
N SER A 119 17.60 -24.64 -9.85
CA SER A 119 16.66 -24.69 -10.98
C SER A 119 15.32 -24.04 -10.59
N GLY A 120 14.60 -23.46 -11.55
CA GLY A 120 13.32 -22.78 -11.32
C GLY A 120 13.45 -21.35 -10.76
N SER A 121 12.32 -20.67 -10.58
CA SER A 121 12.24 -19.33 -9.97
C SER A 121 12.33 -19.36 -8.43
N GLY A 122 12.01 -20.50 -7.80
CA GLY A 122 12.01 -20.79 -6.35
C GLY A 122 11.85 -19.59 -5.43
N VAL A 123 10.63 -19.07 -5.42
CA VAL A 123 10.09 -18.07 -4.51
C VAL A 123 8.67 -18.52 -4.18
N TYR A 124 8.28 -18.49 -2.91
CA TYR A 124 6.86 -18.53 -2.57
C TYR A 124 6.33 -17.11 -2.68
N ALA A 125 5.28 -16.92 -3.45
CA ALA A 125 4.71 -15.60 -3.68
C ALA A 125 3.22 -15.59 -3.31
N MET A 126 2.73 -14.46 -2.84
CA MET A 126 1.31 -14.17 -2.75
C MET A 126 1.03 -12.79 -3.34
N ARG A 127 -0.22 -12.61 -3.78
CA ARG A 127 -0.77 -11.35 -4.25
C ARG A 127 -2.17 -11.16 -3.66
N ILE A 128 -2.50 -9.92 -3.28
CA ILE A 128 -3.84 -9.47 -2.93
C ILE A 128 -4.12 -8.15 -3.66
N THR A 129 -5.18 -8.14 -4.48
CA THR A 129 -5.64 -6.93 -5.19
C THR A 129 -6.41 -6.00 -4.25
N ALA A 130 -6.28 -4.69 -4.50
CA ALA A 130 -7.00 -3.63 -3.79
C ALA A 130 -8.52 -3.83 -3.84
N PHE A 131 -9.06 -4.09 -5.05
CA PHE A 131 -10.45 -4.47 -5.31
C PHE A 131 -10.54 -5.39 -6.54
N ASP A 132 -11.75 -5.86 -6.86
CA ASP A 132 -12.06 -6.48 -8.16
C ASP A 132 -13.19 -5.74 -8.90
N SER A 133 -13.21 -5.92 -10.22
CA SER A 133 -14.26 -5.53 -11.15
C SER A 133 -15.70 -5.93 -10.75
N SER A 134 -15.90 -6.89 -9.84
CA SER A 134 -17.20 -7.28 -9.29
C SER A 134 -17.57 -6.61 -7.95
N ASP A 135 -16.63 -5.93 -7.29
CA ASP A 135 -16.83 -5.36 -5.93
C ASP A 135 -17.68 -4.09 -5.89
N PHE A 136 -18.06 -3.54 -7.05
CA PHE A 136 -18.95 -2.37 -7.14
C PHE A 136 -20.38 -2.61 -6.61
N GLU A 137 -20.78 -3.86 -6.34
CA GLU A 137 -22.14 -4.22 -5.91
C GLU A 137 -22.13 -5.32 -4.82
N GLY A 138 -21.41 -5.12 -3.71
CA GLY A 138 -21.70 -5.80 -2.44
C GLY A 138 -21.52 -7.33 -2.36
N GLU A 139 -20.91 -7.97 -3.36
CA GLU A 139 -20.48 -9.37 -3.31
C GLU A 139 -19.02 -9.48 -3.76
N LEU A 140 -18.13 -9.75 -2.78
CA LEU A 140 -16.69 -9.96 -2.96
C LEU A 140 -16.41 -11.22 -3.80
N SER A 141 -16.55 -11.13 -5.13
CA SER A 141 -16.50 -12.31 -5.99
C SER A 141 -15.82 -12.10 -7.34
N GLY A 142 -14.51 -11.84 -7.33
CA GLY A 142 -13.69 -12.09 -8.52
C GLY A 142 -12.21 -11.74 -8.40
N VAL A 143 -11.45 -12.57 -9.11
CA VAL A 143 -10.04 -12.62 -9.52
C VAL A 143 -8.92 -11.96 -8.67
N ASP A 144 -8.37 -12.82 -7.80
CA ASP A 144 -7.02 -12.83 -7.18
C ASP A 144 -6.83 -12.01 -5.91
N ASN A 145 -7.33 -12.59 -4.81
CA ASN A 145 -7.33 -11.91 -3.52
C ASN A 145 -6.45 -12.57 -2.45
N MET A 146 -5.92 -13.77 -2.71
CA MET A 146 -4.75 -14.35 -2.06
C MET A 146 -4.47 -15.65 -2.80
N TYR A 147 -3.46 -15.68 -3.69
CA TYR A 147 -3.07 -16.92 -4.38
C TYR A 147 -1.59 -17.21 -4.17
N PRO A 148 -1.22 -18.44 -3.78
CA PRO A 148 0.17 -18.83 -3.75
C PRO A 148 0.72 -19.01 -5.17
N GLU A 149 1.57 -18.09 -5.61
CA GLU A 149 2.31 -18.20 -6.86
C GLU A 149 3.63 -18.95 -6.65
N GLY A 150 4.04 -19.72 -7.68
CA GLY A 150 5.33 -20.43 -7.67
C GLY A 150 5.32 -21.82 -7.01
N ASN A 151 4.27 -22.19 -6.26
CA ASN A 151 4.16 -23.50 -5.63
C ASN A 151 3.06 -24.35 -6.29
N THR A 152 3.48 -25.32 -7.12
CA THR A 152 2.57 -26.20 -7.86
C THR A 152 1.83 -27.21 -6.98
N ASP A 153 2.28 -27.44 -5.76
CA ASP A 153 1.75 -28.50 -4.89
C ASP A 153 0.54 -28.06 -4.06
N ILE A 154 0.33 -26.75 -3.93
CA ILE A 154 -0.86 -26.14 -3.33
C ILE A 154 -1.88 -25.69 -4.38
N THR A 155 -1.74 -26.18 -5.61
CA THR A 155 -2.71 -25.97 -6.69
C THR A 155 -4.10 -26.43 -6.26
N GLY A 156 -5.04 -25.48 -6.18
CA GLY A 156 -6.43 -25.71 -5.78
C GLY A 156 -6.77 -25.35 -4.33
N PHE A 157 -5.79 -25.00 -3.49
CA PHE A 157 -6.06 -24.32 -2.22
C PHE A 157 -6.62 -22.92 -2.50
N ARG A 158 -7.57 -22.48 -1.69
CA ARG A 158 -8.18 -21.14 -1.78
C ARG A 158 -8.29 -20.57 -0.38
N TYR A 159 -7.67 -19.42 -0.18
CA TYR A 159 -7.89 -18.62 1.02
C TYR A 159 -9.31 -18.06 1.03
N VAL A 160 -9.88 -17.96 2.22
CA VAL A 160 -11.28 -17.59 2.41
C VAL A 160 -11.40 -16.11 2.79
N PRO A 161 -12.11 -15.26 2.00
CA PRO A 161 -12.34 -13.86 2.37
C PRO A 161 -13.11 -13.75 3.70
N GLY A 162 -12.68 -12.81 4.55
CA GLY A 162 -13.20 -12.60 5.91
C GLY A 162 -12.74 -13.64 6.93
N GLU A 163 -11.93 -14.63 6.53
CA GLU A 163 -11.30 -15.58 7.45
C GLU A 163 -9.77 -15.53 7.34
N ASP A 164 -9.23 -15.56 6.11
CA ASP A 164 -7.79 -15.59 5.84
C ASP A 164 -7.25 -14.29 5.27
N TYR A 165 -8.10 -13.49 4.61
CA TYR A 165 -7.76 -12.14 4.18
C TYR A 165 -8.99 -11.23 4.20
N ALA A 166 -8.76 -9.93 4.30
CA ALA A 166 -9.76 -8.88 4.21
C ALA A 166 -9.18 -7.65 3.49
N ARG A 167 -10.07 -6.82 2.94
CA ARG A 167 -9.73 -5.57 2.27
C ARG A 167 -10.80 -4.51 2.51
N ALA A 168 -10.41 -3.25 2.53
CA ALA A 168 -11.33 -2.12 2.71
C ALA A 168 -10.84 -0.88 1.97
N GLU A 169 -11.76 -0.18 1.28
CA GLU A 169 -11.50 1.15 0.74
C GLU A 169 -11.37 2.18 1.86
N THR A 170 -10.46 3.12 1.66
CA THR A 170 -10.26 4.27 2.54
C THR A 170 -10.46 5.55 1.74
N GLU A 171 -10.44 6.70 2.42
CA GLU A 171 -10.57 7.99 1.74
C GLU A 171 -9.43 8.28 0.76
N LEU A 172 -8.26 7.63 0.93
CA LEU A 172 -7.01 7.97 0.25
C LEU A 172 -6.26 6.73 -0.26
N GLY A 173 -6.97 5.64 -0.56
CA GLY A 173 -6.38 4.37 -0.97
C GLY A 173 -7.14 3.19 -0.37
N TYR A 174 -6.44 2.19 0.14
CA TYR A 174 -7.06 0.95 0.61
C TYR A 174 -6.25 0.26 1.72
N ASN A 175 -6.92 -0.58 2.49
CA ASN A 175 -6.29 -1.47 3.46
C ASN A 175 -6.35 -2.90 2.95
N VAL A 176 -5.28 -3.66 3.18
CA VAL A 176 -5.26 -5.13 3.02
C VAL A 176 -4.79 -5.79 4.30
N GLU A 177 -5.38 -6.94 4.61
CA GLU A 177 -5.02 -7.72 5.77
C GLU A 177 -5.09 -9.20 5.44
N GLY A 178 -4.21 -10.00 6.04
CA GLY A 178 -4.31 -11.44 5.90
C GLY A 178 -3.40 -12.25 6.78
N ARG A 179 -3.55 -13.57 6.66
CA ARG A 179 -2.74 -14.58 7.33
C ARG A 179 -2.33 -15.71 6.40
N ILE A 180 -1.12 -16.21 6.59
CA ILE A 180 -0.55 -17.31 5.78
C ILE A 180 -0.08 -18.41 6.73
N PRO A 181 -0.59 -19.65 6.61
CA PRO A 181 -0.04 -20.76 7.35
C PRO A 181 1.44 -20.95 7.02
N TRP A 182 2.29 -21.10 8.04
CA TRP A 182 3.72 -21.33 7.82
C TRP A 182 3.99 -22.56 6.96
N GLU A 183 3.15 -23.59 7.09
CA GLU A 183 3.21 -24.82 6.30
C GLU A 183 3.00 -24.61 4.79
N HIS A 184 2.45 -23.47 4.36
CA HIS A 184 2.27 -23.13 2.96
C HIS A 184 3.48 -22.41 2.36
N ILE A 185 4.33 -21.80 3.18
CA ILE A 185 5.47 -21.00 2.72
C ILE A 185 6.66 -21.91 2.46
N TYR A 186 6.62 -22.60 1.31
CA TYR A 186 7.68 -23.49 0.83
C TYR A 186 7.78 -23.45 -0.70
N PHE A 187 8.86 -24.00 -1.25
CA PHE A 187 8.93 -24.34 -2.67
C PHE A 187 9.70 -25.65 -2.88
N THR A 188 9.33 -26.38 -3.93
CA THR A 188 9.76 -27.78 -4.12
C THR A 188 11.22 -27.90 -4.58
N GLN A 189 11.79 -26.84 -5.12
CA GLN A 189 13.17 -26.83 -5.60
C GLN A 189 14.16 -26.93 -4.42
N ASP A 190 15.20 -27.74 -4.60
CA ASP A 190 16.26 -28.00 -3.60
C ASP A 190 15.76 -28.47 -2.22
N ALA A 191 14.56 -29.07 -2.16
CA ALA A 191 13.94 -29.60 -0.94
C ALA A 191 13.79 -28.57 0.18
N ARG A 192 13.49 -27.32 -0.16
CA ARG A 192 13.21 -26.28 0.83
C ARG A 192 11.83 -26.46 1.44
N GLY A 193 11.85 -26.93 2.68
CA GLY A 193 10.64 -27.13 3.47
C GLY A 193 10.00 -25.80 3.89
N PRO A 194 8.87 -25.88 4.60
CA PRO A 194 8.18 -24.70 5.11
C PRO A 194 9.02 -23.88 6.09
N VAL A 195 8.74 -22.58 6.18
CA VAL A 195 9.31 -21.70 7.21
C VAL A 195 9.05 -22.29 8.60
N THR A 196 10.09 -22.36 9.42
CA THR A 196 9.97 -22.82 10.82
C THR A 196 9.83 -21.62 11.75
N ALA A 197 8.61 -21.35 12.21
CA ALA A 197 8.31 -20.28 13.14
C ALA A 197 8.86 -20.58 14.55
N ALA A 198 9.89 -19.86 14.96
CA ALA A 198 10.43 -19.87 16.31
C ALA A 198 11.32 -18.64 16.54
N ALA A 199 11.27 -18.04 17.73
CA ALA A 199 12.10 -16.89 18.06
C ALA A 199 13.59 -17.18 17.79
N GLY A 200 14.25 -16.26 17.07
CA GLY A 200 15.63 -16.38 16.61
C GLY A 200 15.82 -17.06 15.25
N ASN A 201 14.81 -17.73 14.70
CA ASN A 201 14.84 -18.17 13.30
C ASN A 201 14.69 -16.99 12.35
N ILE A 202 15.00 -17.22 11.07
CA ILE A 202 14.90 -16.24 10.00
C ILE A 202 14.22 -16.82 8.76
N PHE A 203 13.63 -15.94 7.95
CA PHE A 203 13.19 -16.22 6.58
C PHE A 203 13.51 -15.00 5.69
N GLY A 204 13.57 -15.18 4.37
CA GLY A 204 13.71 -14.08 3.43
C GLY A 204 12.35 -13.55 3.01
N MET A 205 12.23 -12.25 2.81
CA MET A 205 10.98 -11.62 2.37
C MET A 205 11.22 -10.42 1.45
N ALA A 206 10.28 -10.14 0.56
CA ALA A 206 10.10 -8.84 -0.08
C ALA A 206 8.62 -8.47 -0.09
N VAL A 207 8.32 -7.17 -0.01
CA VAL A 207 6.97 -6.60 -0.11
C VAL A 207 6.95 -5.69 -1.32
N MET A 208 5.89 -5.74 -2.14
CA MET A 208 5.69 -4.80 -3.25
C MET A 208 4.26 -4.30 -3.28
N ASN A 209 4.08 -3.06 -3.72
CA ASN A 209 2.78 -2.52 -4.12
C ASN A 209 2.89 -2.03 -5.55
N HIS A 210 1.89 -2.31 -6.39
CA HIS A 210 1.85 -1.85 -7.77
C HIS A 210 0.89 -0.67 -7.92
N GLU A 211 1.30 0.33 -8.71
CA GLU A 211 0.48 1.48 -9.13
C GLU A 211 0.10 1.31 -10.60
N ASN A 212 -1.19 1.31 -10.90
CA ASN A 212 -1.73 0.86 -12.19
C ASN A 212 -2.84 1.76 -12.78
N ASP A 213 -2.83 3.03 -12.40
CA ASP A 213 -3.86 4.04 -12.68
C ASP A 213 -4.09 4.29 -14.18
N TYR A 214 -3.03 4.17 -14.99
CA TYR A 214 -3.07 4.51 -16.40
C TYR A 214 -3.58 3.38 -17.28
N THR A 215 -4.06 3.70 -18.50
CA THR A 215 -4.63 2.70 -19.42
C THR A 215 -3.61 1.76 -20.10
N GLU A 216 -2.30 1.93 -19.89
CA GLU A 216 -1.25 1.13 -20.55
C GLU A 216 -0.35 0.34 -19.57
N GLY A 217 -0.81 -0.84 -19.13
CA GLY A 217 0.00 -1.79 -18.36
C GLY A 217 0.35 -1.30 -16.95
N ARG A 218 1.44 -1.87 -16.39
CA ARG A 218 1.92 -1.55 -15.04
C ARG A 218 2.72 -0.24 -15.03
N TYR A 219 2.26 0.75 -14.27
CA TYR A 219 2.84 2.10 -14.30
C TYR A 219 4.05 2.23 -13.38
N GLY A 220 3.95 1.70 -12.16
CA GLY A 220 5.03 1.71 -11.18
C GLY A 220 4.86 0.68 -10.07
N SER A 221 5.84 0.61 -9.18
CA SER A 221 5.87 -0.31 -8.04
C SER A 221 6.83 0.17 -6.94
N ILE A 222 6.30 0.37 -5.74
CA ILE A 222 7.13 0.52 -4.56
C ILE A 222 7.46 -0.84 -3.95
N GLU A 223 8.62 -0.98 -3.31
CA GLU A 223 8.99 -2.24 -2.67
C GLU A 223 9.87 -2.09 -1.43
N TRP A 224 9.82 -3.10 -0.57
CA TRP A 224 10.80 -3.37 0.47
C TRP A 224 11.59 -4.64 0.11
N ALA A 225 12.89 -4.50 -0.14
CA ALA A 225 13.78 -5.57 -0.59
C ALA A 225 15.25 -5.27 -0.23
N SER A 226 16.19 -6.15 -0.57
CA SER A 226 17.64 -5.86 -0.42
C SER A 226 18.24 -5.06 -1.58
N HIS A 227 17.52 -5.02 -2.70
CA HIS A 227 17.85 -4.30 -3.92
C HIS A 227 16.56 -3.83 -4.59
N MET A 228 16.56 -2.61 -5.12
CA MET A 228 15.40 -1.99 -5.79
C MET A 228 15.26 -2.50 -7.23
N ASP A 229 14.79 -3.73 -7.40
CA ASP A 229 14.74 -4.46 -8.68
C ASP A 229 13.54 -5.42 -8.72
N ASP A 230 12.71 -5.26 -9.75
CA ASP A 230 11.49 -6.06 -9.98
C ASP A 230 11.76 -7.57 -10.05
N ALA A 231 13.01 -8.01 -10.27
CA ALA A 231 13.39 -9.42 -10.23
C ALA A 231 13.16 -10.13 -8.87
N VAL A 232 12.71 -9.44 -7.81
CA VAL A 232 12.34 -10.06 -6.52
C VAL A 232 11.29 -11.18 -6.64
N TRP A 233 10.48 -11.19 -7.71
CA TRP A 233 9.49 -12.26 -7.95
C TRP A 233 10.09 -13.64 -8.24
N ASN A 234 11.36 -13.72 -8.64
CA ASN A 234 12.05 -14.99 -8.94
C ASN A 234 13.49 -15.09 -8.41
N ASN A 235 13.91 -14.18 -7.55
CA ASN A 235 15.28 -14.12 -7.09
C ASN A 235 15.37 -13.82 -5.60
N VAL A 236 15.43 -14.88 -4.79
CA VAL A 236 15.58 -14.82 -3.33
C VAL A 236 16.85 -14.08 -2.86
N ASN A 237 17.86 -13.90 -3.73
CA ASN A 237 19.04 -13.10 -3.37
C ASN A 237 18.72 -11.60 -3.22
N LEU A 238 17.57 -11.15 -3.73
CA LEU A 238 17.09 -9.77 -3.63
C LEU A 238 16.16 -9.57 -2.43
N HIS A 239 15.85 -10.62 -1.67
CA HIS A 239 14.98 -10.52 -0.50
C HIS A 239 15.74 -9.96 0.70
N GLY A 240 15.04 -9.17 1.52
CA GLY A 240 15.50 -8.81 2.85
C GLY A 240 15.40 -10.01 3.80
N THR A 241 15.95 -9.87 5.00
CA THR A 241 15.89 -10.89 6.05
C THR A 241 14.89 -10.47 7.12
N VAL A 242 13.98 -11.38 7.46
CA VAL A 242 13.04 -11.24 8.57
C VAL A 242 13.44 -12.20 9.69
N THR A 243 13.48 -11.70 10.93
CA THR A 243 13.82 -12.48 12.13
C THR A 243 12.63 -12.60 13.05
N PHE A 244 12.33 -13.82 13.50
CA PHE A 244 11.32 -14.06 14.52
C PHE A 244 11.77 -13.54 15.88
N LEU A 245 10.94 -12.72 16.52
CA LEU A 245 11.16 -12.21 17.87
C LEU A 245 10.13 -12.78 18.84
N GLU A 246 10.46 -12.76 20.13
CA GLU A 246 9.50 -13.04 21.20
C GLU A 246 8.32 -12.04 21.18
N GLY A 247 7.17 -12.47 21.70
CA GLY A 247 5.98 -11.61 21.80
C GLY A 247 5.32 -11.32 20.46
N ASN A 248 5.31 -12.30 19.55
CA ASN A 248 4.61 -12.26 18.25
C ASN A 248 5.14 -11.21 17.26
N LYS A 249 6.34 -10.69 17.50
CA LYS A 249 6.98 -9.62 16.71
C LYS A 249 7.97 -10.17 15.68
N LEU A 250 8.22 -9.40 14.63
CA LEU A 250 9.18 -9.71 13.58
C LEU A 250 10.15 -8.54 13.40
N SER A 251 11.45 -8.79 13.25
CA SER A 251 12.41 -7.75 12.85
C SER A 251 12.64 -7.84 11.34
N LEU A 252 12.51 -6.74 10.63
CA LEU A 252 12.75 -6.58 9.20
C LEU A 252 14.10 -5.89 8.96
N SER A 253 14.95 -6.52 8.15
CA SER A 253 16.24 -5.98 7.72
C SER A 253 16.37 -6.10 6.21
N THR A 254 16.72 -5.02 5.52
CA THR A 254 16.97 -5.00 4.06
C THR A 254 18.20 -5.85 3.68
N MET A 255 19.11 -6.12 4.61
CA MET A 255 20.24 -7.03 4.36
C MET A 255 19.79 -8.43 3.92
N ASN A 256 20.32 -8.91 2.80
CA ASN A 256 20.18 -10.31 2.41
C ASN A 256 21.23 -11.18 3.14
N THR A 257 20.79 -12.23 3.84
CA THR A 257 21.67 -13.04 4.69
C THR A 257 22.71 -13.85 3.90
N ILE A 258 22.37 -14.36 2.70
CA ILE A 258 23.32 -15.16 1.89
C ILE A 258 24.38 -14.26 1.25
N THR A 259 23.92 -13.25 0.51
CA THR A 259 24.83 -12.46 -0.32
C THR A 259 25.57 -11.40 0.48
N GLY A 260 25.05 -11.03 1.65
CA GLY A 260 25.52 -9.88 2.42
C GLY A 260 25.33 -8.55 1.68
N ILE A 261 24.54 -8.55 0.59
CA ILE A 261 24.23 -7.37 -0.19
C ILE A 261 23.07 -6.65 0.49
N ASP A 262 23.26 -5.35 0.67
CA ASP A 262 22.20 -4.37 0.85
C ASP A 262 22.58 -3.15 0.03
N THR A 263 21.85 -2.97 -1.06
CA THR A 263 21.99 -1.81 -1.95
C THR A 263 20.78 -0.91 -1.84
N ASN A 264 19.82 -1.29 -1.00
CA ASN A 264 18.66 -0.50 -0.71
C ASN A 264 19.10 0.66 0.20
N THR A 265 18.90 1.87 -0.29
CA THR A 265 19.26 3.09 0.45
C THR A 265 18.05 3.81 1.03
N ILE A 266 16.85 3.25 0.81
CA ILE A 266 15.59 3.79 1.29
C ILE A 266 15.50 3.65 2.81
N ASN A 267 14.97 4.68 3.46
CA ASN A 267 14.73 4.65 4.89
C ASN A 267 13.30 4.21 5.18
N TYR A 268 13.14 2.94 5.53
CA TYR A 268 11.85 2.35 5.91
C TYR A 268 11.44 2.60 7.35
N THR A 269 12.27 3.33 8.11
CA THR A 269 11.90 3.70 9.48
C THR A 269 10.71 4.64 9.40
N PRO A 270 9.59 4.31 10.07
CA PRO A 270 8.45 5.20 10.10
C PRO A 270 8.86 6.57 10.63
N GLN A 271 8.66 7.60 9.82
CA GLN A 271 8.89 8.96 10.29
C GLN A 271 7.70 9.36 11.15
N ASN A 272 7.91 9.37 12.47
CA ASN A 272 6.99 9.79 13.54
C ASN A 272 5.75 10.52 13.03
N VAL A 273 4.55 9.92 13.16
CA VAL A 273 3.16 10.46 13.26
C VAL A 273 2.72 11.64 12.36
N GLY A 274 3.61 12.54 11.95
CA GLY A 274 3.44 13.64 11.02
C GLY A 274 3.36 13.22 9.55
N VAL A 275 3.85 12.05 9.12
CA VAL A 275 3.56 11.54 7.77
C VAL A 275 2.12 11.08 7.73
N ALA A 276 1.70 10.21 8.65
CA ALA A 276 0.28 9.89 8.84
C ALA A 276 -0.58 11.14 9.11
N GLN A 277 -0.14 12.16 9.86
CA GLN A 277 -0.93 13.39 10.08
C GLN A 277 -0.87 14.39 8.90
N LYS A 278 0.11 14.29 8.01
CA LYS A 278 0.22 15.06 6.76
C LYS A 278 -0.55 14.38 5.63
N LEU A 279 -0.62 13.05 5.64
CA LEU A 279 -1.44 12.18 4.78
C LEU A 279 -2.91 12.17 5.22
N LEU A 280 -3.17 12.15 6.54
CA LEU A 280 -4.48 12.38 7.16
C LEU A 280 -4.76 13.88 7.40
N ALA A 281 -3.86 14.77 6.96
CA ALA A 281 -4.25 16.18 6.88
C ALA A 281 -5.35 16.21 5.83
N PRO A 282 -6.51 16.86 6.12
CA PRO A 282 -7.60 16.87 5.16
C PRO A 282 -7.06 17.33 3.81
N VAL A 283 -7.11 16.44 2.83
CA VAL A 283 -6.76 16.74 1.45
C VAL A 283 -7.67 17.87 1.06
N ASN A 284 -7.13 19.08 0.95
CA ASN A 284 -7.98 20.23 0.80
C ASN A 284 -8.59 20.20 -0.59
N TYR A 285 -9.86 20.57 -0.70
CA TYR A 285 -10.43 20.88 -1.99
C TYR A 285 -9.66 22.07 -2.57
N THR A 286 -8.87 21.83 -3.61
CA THR A 286 -8.04 22.88 -4.21
C THR A 286 -8.18 22.94 -5.72
N LEU A 287 -7.91 24.12 -6.27
CA LEU A 287 -7.74 24.37 -7.69
C LEU A 287 -6.40 25.04 -7.86
N ALA A 288 -5.49 24.45 -8.62
CA ALA A 288 -4.16 25.01 -8.88
C ALA A 288 -4.20 26.10 -9.95
N GLN A 289 -3.15 26.93 -10.00
CA GLN A 289 -2.97 27.85 -11.12
C GLN A 289 -2.59 27.03 -12.37
N ASN A 290 -3.31 27.23 -13.48
CA ASN A 290 -3.02 26.54 -14.73
C ASN A 290 -1.55 26.77 -15.15
N TYR A 291 -0.91 25.75 -15.74
CA TYR A 291 0.46 25.85 -16.23
C TYR A 291 0.58 25.27 -17.65
N PRO A 292 1.31 25.92 -18.57
CA PRO A 292 1.86 27.27 -18.46
C PRO A 292 0.77 28.34 -18.30
N ASN A 293 1.09 29.51 -17.73
CA ASN A 293 0.24 30.69 -17.76
C ASN A 293 1.10 31.96 -17.81
N PRO A 294 1.06 32.77 -18.90
CA PRO A 294 0.23 32.62 -20.08
C PRO A 294 0.50 31.35 -20.89
N PHE A 295 -0.48 30.87 -21.67
CA PHE A 295 -0.39 29.64 -22.44
C PHE A 295 -0.64 29.83 -23.94
N ASN A 296 -0.18 28.87 -24.76
CA ASN A 296 -0.38 28.85 -26.22
C ASN A 296 -0.23 27.44 -26.84
N PRO A 297 -1.28 26.87 -27.46
CA PRO A 297 -2.69 27.02 -27.09
C PRO A 297 -3.08 26.07 -25.93
N LEU A 298 -2.16 25.22 -25.45
CA LEU A 298 -2.42 24.20 -24.43
C LEU A 298 -2.00 24.65 -23.04
N THR A 299 -2.80 24.30 -22.03
CA THR A 299 -2.46 24.43 -20.61
C THR A 299 -3.07 23.29 -19.81
N THR A 300 -2.42 22.89 -18.73
CA THR A 300 -2.92 21.92 -17.76
C THR A 300 -3.53 22.65 -16.57
N ILE A 301 -4.71 22.20 -16.15
CA ILE A 301 -5.39 22.63 -14.93
C ILE A 301 -5.36 21.46 -13.96
N GLU A 302 -4.74 21.66 -12.80
CA GLU A 302 -4.71 20.68 -11.71
C GLU A 302 -5.68 21.08 -10.60
N PHE A 303 -6.28 20.08 -9.96
CA PHE A 303 -7.16 20.25 -8.80
C PHE A 303 -7.05 19.03 -7.88
N THR A 304 -7.50 19.18 -6.63
CA THR A 304 -7.45 18.09 -5.64
C THR A 304 -8.80 17.96 -4.97
N LEU A 305 -9.24 16.71 -4.76
CA LEU A 305 -10.51 16.37 -4.15
C LEU A 305 -10.27 15.70 -2.77
N PRO A 306 -10.93 16.15 -1.70
CA PRO A 306 -10.85 15.50 -0.39
C PRO A 306 -11.44 14.08 -0.40
N HIS A 307 -12.49 13.87 -1.18
CA HIS A 307 -13.27 12.64 -1.24
C HIS A 307 -13.92 12.53 -2.62
N GLN A 308 -14.39 11.32 -2.95
CA GLN A 308 -15.12 11.07 -4.18
C GLN A 308 -16.32 12.03 -4.33
N ALA A 309 -16.40 12.72 -5.46
CA ALA A 309 -17.47 13.67 -5.74
C ALA A 309 -17.81 13.75 -7.24
N GLN A 310 -19.05 14.13 -7.56
CA GLN A 310 -19.41 14.53 -8.92
C GLN A 310 -18.74 15.90 -9.18
N VAL A 311 -17.82 15.94 -10.14
CA VAL A 311 -17.02 17.14 -10.43
C VAL A 311 -17.33 17.69 -11.81
N THR A 312 -17.52 19.00 -11.87
CA THR A 312 -17.50 19.74 -13.14
C THR A 312 -16.34 20.71 -13.19
N VAL A 313 -15.53 20.66 -14.26
CA VAL A 313 -14.52 21.66 -14.58
C VAL A 313 -14.94 22.38 -15.84
N LYS A 314 -15.12 23.70 -15.75
CA LYS A 314 -15.67 24.52 -16.83
C LYS A 314 -14.80 25.75 -17.09
N VAL A 315 -14.77 26.19 -18.35
CA VAL A 315 -14.08 27.40 -18.78
C VAL A 315 -15.10 28.44 -19.22
N PHE A 316 -14.85 29.69 -18.83
CA PHE A 316 -15.69 30.84 -19.13
C PHE A 316 -14.88 31.98 -19.73
N ASP A 317 -15.53 32.79 -20.57
CA ASP A 317 -14.99 34.08 -20.97
C ASP A 317 -15.18 35.16 -19.87
N LEU A 318 -14.65 36.37 -20.09
CA LEU A 318 -14.78 37.48 -19.14
C LEU A 318 -16.23 37.99 -18.95
N LEU A 319 -17.15 37.65 -19.85
CA LEU A 319 -18.56 37.99 -19.74
C LEU A 319 -19.33 36.92 -18.94
N GLY A 320 -18.66 35.81 -18.56
CA GLY A 320 -19.24 34.70 -17.85
C GLY A 320 -19.96 33.70 -18.75
N ASN A 321 -19.76 33.75 -20.07
CA ASN A 321 -20.28 32.72 -20.96
C ASN A 321 -19.43 31.47 -20.81
N GLU A 322 -20.07 30.32 -20.61
CA GLU A 322 -19.43 29.00 -20.65
C GLU A 322 -18.94 28.75 -22.09
N ILE A 323 -17.65 28.45 -22.23
CA ILE A 323 -17.03 28.18 -23.54
C ILE A 323 -16.53 26.74 -23.68
N ALA A 324 -16.32 26.04 -22.57
CA ALA A 324 -15.95 24.62 -22.55
C ALA A 324 -16.35 23.95 -21.23
N ILE A 325 -16.69 22.68 -21.31
CA ILE A 325 -16.76 21.75 -20.16
C ILE A 325 -15.61 20.77 -20.37
N LEU A 326 -14.67 20.74 -19.43
CA LEU A 326 -13.48 19.87 -19.49
C LEU A 326 -13.69 18.56 -18.74
N VAL A 327 -14.47 18.61 -17.65
CA VAL A 327 -14.83 17.46 -16.81
C VAL A 327 -16.30 17.60 -16.41
N ASP A 328 -17.07 16.52 -16.46
CA ASP A 328 -18.43 16.40 -15.91
C ASP A 328 -18.72 14.92 -15.57
N GLU A 329 -18.04 14.42 -14.56
CA GLU A 329 -18.09 13.01 -14.15
C GLU A 329 -17.79 12.85 -12.65
N LEU A 330 -18.05 11.64 -12.15
CA LEU A 330 -17.64 11.24 -10.82
C LEU A 330 -16.13 11.06 -10.79
N LYS A 331 -15.45 11.71 -9.84
CA LYS A 331 -14.00 11.57 -9.60
C LYS A 331 -13.76 11.10 -8.17
N THR A 332 -12.76 10.24 -7.99
CA THR A 332 -12.27 9.76 -6.69
C THR A 332 -11.65 10.90 -5.87
N ALA A 333 -11.25 10.63 -4.62
CA ALA A 333 -10.36 11.55 -3.91
C ALA A 333 -9.02 11.71 -4.66
N GLY A 334 -8.13 12.59 -4.21
CA GLY A 334 -6.80 12.69 -4.80
C GLY A 334 -6.61 13.84 -5.78
N ARG A 335 -5.50 13.82 -6.53
CA ARG A 335 -5.10 14.89 -7.43
C ARG A 335 -5.54 14.55 -8.85
N HIS A 336 -6.01 15.56 -9.57
CA HIS A 336 -6.57 15.38 -10.90
C HIS A 336 -6.03 16.47 -11.81
N SER A 337 -5.78 16.13 -13.07
CA SER A 337 -5.36 17.10 -14.08
C SER A 337 -6.23 17.03 -15.33
N VAL A 338 -6.44 18.17 -15.98
CA VAL A 338 -7.16 18.25 -17.25
C VAL A 338 -6.53 19.28 -18.17
N VAL A 339 -6.40 18.94 -19.45
CA VAL A 339 -5.84 19.82 -20.47
C VAL A 339 -6.94 20.68 -21.08
N PHE A 340 -6.70 21.99 -21.16
CA PHE A 340 -7.50 22.91 -21.96
C PHE A 340 -6.77 23.30 -23.24
N ASP A 341 -7.42 23.09 -24.38
CA ASP A 341 -6.98 23.57 -25.68
C ASP A 341 -7.72 24.86 -26.07
N GLY A 342 -6.98 25.97 -26.05
CA GLY A 342 -7.45 27.29 -26.43
C GLY A 342 -7.41 27.58 -27.94
N MET A 343 -7.11 26.60 -28.80
CA MET A 343 -6.83 26.84 -30.22
C MET A 343 -7.97 27.55 -30.97
N ASP A 344 -9.23 27.31 -30.62
CA ASP A 344 -10.40 27.94 -31.25
C ASP A 344 -10.88 29.23 -30.55
N HIS A 345 -10.17 29.68 -29.51
CA HIS A 345 -10.53 30.86 -28.73
C HIS A 345 -9.56 32.04 -28.97
N PRO A 346 -10.03 33.30 -28.95
CA PRO A 346 -9.16 34.47 -29.14
C PRO A 346 -8.18 34.67 -27.96
N SER A 347 -7.03 35.32 -28.21
CA SER A 347 -6.14 35.76 -27.11
C SER A 347 -6.91 36.61 -26.10
N GLY A 348 -6.74 36.35 -24.81
CA GLY A 348 -7.53 37.00 -23.79
C GLY A 348 -7.43 36.35 -22.42
N VAL A 349 -8.14 36.93 -21.47
CA VAL A 349 -8.30 36.35 -20.13
C VAL A 349 -9.53 35.44 -20.13
N TYR A 350 -9.38 34.27 -19.54
CA TYR A 350 -10.45 33.31 -19.31
C TYR A 350 -10.53 33.00 -17.82
N LEU A 351 -11.69 32.53 -17.38
CA LEU A 351 -11.88 31.98 -16.06
C LEU A 351 -12.09 30.48 -16.19
N TYR A 352 -11.54 29.70 -15.26
CA TYR A 352 -11.86 28.30 -15.13
C TYR A 352 -12.32 28.02 -13.70
N GLN A 353 -13.27 27.12 -13.59
CA GLN A 353 -13.99 26.84 -12.36
C GLN A 353 -14.10 25.33 -12.18
N ILE A 354 -13.88 24.88 -10.95
CA ILE A 354 -14.22 23.55 -10.49
C ILE A 354 -15.40 23.66 -9.50
N ASN A 355 -16.31 22.70 -9.58
CA ASN A 355 -17.44 22.54 -8.68
C ASN A 355 -17.61 21.05 -8.35
N ASN A 356 -17.64 20.71 -7.06
CA ASN A 356 -17.86 19.35 -6.56
C ASN A 356 -19.26 19.14 -5.93
N GLY A 357 -20.18 20.09 -6.15
CA GLY A 357 -21.52 20.11 -5.57
C GLY A 357 -21.62 20.78 -4.20
N GLN A 358 -20.50 20.94 -3.47
CA GLN A 358 -20.45 21.59 -2.16
C GLN A 358 -19.77 22.96 -2.21
N GLU A 359 -18.64 23.04 -2.92
CA GLU A 359 -17.83 24.24 -3.05
C GLU A 359 -17.49 24.51 -4.52
N ILE A 360 -17.26 25.78 -4.83
CA ILE A 360 -16.87 26.25 -6.15
C ILE A 360 -15.59 27.06 -6.03
N LEU A 361 -14.52 26.61 -6.70
CA LEU A 361 -13.26 27.36 -6.80
C LEU A 361 -13.09 27.89 -8.21
N THR A 362 -12.62 29.13 -8.35
CA THR A 362 -12.44 29.79 -9.65
C THR A 362 -11.09 30.47 -9.73
N LYS A 363 -10.40 30.32 -10.86
CA LYS A 363 -9.15 30.99 -11.17
C LYS A 363 -9.18 31.58 -12.58
N LYS A 364 -8.20 32.44 -12.86
CA LYS A 364 -8.04 33.10 -14.16
C LYS A 364 -6.83 32.57 -14.90
N MET A 365 -6.91 32.52 -16.21
CA MET A 365 -5.80 32.14 -17.11
C MET A 365 -5.71 33.10 -18.30
N MET A 366 -4.55 33.17 -18.95
CA MET A 366 -4.30 34.06 -20.08
C MET A 366 -3.82 33.28 -21.31
N LEU A 367 -4.60 33.31 -22.37
CA LEU A 367 -4.24 32.76 -23.68
C LEU A 367 -3.52 33.84 -24.49
N ILE A 368 -2.35 33.49 -25.04
CA ILE A 368 -1.60 34.35 -25.97
C ILE A 368 -1.30 33.58 -27.24
N LYS A 369 -1.89 34.00 -28.36
CA LYS A 369 -1.54 33.51 -29.70
C LYS A 369 -0.38 34.25 -30.34
#